data_AF-A0A838ELI6-F1
#
_entry.id   AF-A0A838ELI6-F1
#
_cell.length_a   1.000
_cell.length_b   1.000
_cell.length_c   1.000
_cell.angle_alpha   90.00
_cell.angle_beta   90.00
_cell.angle_gamma   90.00
#
_symmetry.space_group_name_H-M   'P 1'
#
loop_
_entity.id
_entity.type
_entity.pdbx_description
1 polymer ?
#
loop_
_entity_poly.entity_id
_entity_poly.type
_entity_poly.pdbx_seq_one_letter_code
_entity_poly.pdbx_strand_id
1 'polypeptide(L)'
;MHLERLTNTIIEILRIPSTSGHEEQVRAYLEEQLSHLKIPSSMDGSGNLIATLAGQGRPLLLNAHMDRVPPGLGHEPVLRDSTLYSDGTTNLGADDAAGIVIILETLRRVLEHNLPHPPLVIVFTVQEEAGLCGANGFDAAIWNVHDGIVFDNAFAAGIVVSQGASYEAFDVTITGRTGHPGKDLASTINAIDIFRATDYPHGSLANDQARINIGRISGGCARNAIPDKVTLEGEMRSFEPEATRETYKKTIRTAFEDTAQRFGGRAEVTFKTHSSGYTINTDEPLLKTYQKVLAQRGKELELQPTFIGSDTSGFRPTINAFTLSTGVMNEHSVEEYVALEPLEQLVQDTLELFKLW
;
A
#
# COMPACT_ATOMS: atom_id res chain seq x y z
N MET A 1 -9.08 -23.35 -19.62
CA MET A 1 -7.73 -23.79 -19.20
C MET A 1 -6.96 -22.69 -18.50
N HIS A 2 -6.33 -21.72 -19.19
CA HIS A 2 -5.51 -20.69 -18.53
C HIS A 2 -6.29 -19.73 -17.62
N LEU A 3 -7.29 -19.04 -18.15
CA LEU A 3 -8.17 -18.15 -17.36
C LEU A 3 -8.89 -18.91 -16.23
N GLU A 4 -9.30 -20.15 -16.49
CA GLU A 4 -9.95 -21.02 -15.51
C GLU A 4 -9.01 -21.39 -14.36
N ARG A 5 -7.74 -21.73 -14.64
CA ARG A 5 -6.72 -21.97 -13.61
C ARG A 5 -6.42 -20.71 -12.81
N LEU A 6 -6.29 -19.57 -13.47
CA LEU A 6 -6.14 -18.26 -12.82
C LEU A 6 -7.32 -18.01 -11.87
N THR A 7 -8.55 -18.19 -12.36
CA THR A 7 -9.80 -18.04 -11.59
C THR A 7 -9.82 -18.93 -10.35
N ASN A 8 -9.50 -20.22 -10.51
CA ASN A 8 -9.48 -21.15 -9.38
C ASN A 8 -8.40 -20.77 -8.36
N THR A 9 -7.21 -20.36 -8.83
CA THR A 9 -6.09 -19.97 -7.96
C THR A 9 -6.44 -18.73 -7.13
N ILE A 10 -7.00 -17.68 -7.74
CA ILE A 10 -7.38 -16.48 -6.97
C ILE A 10 -8.50 -16.79 -5.97
N ILE A 11 -9.49 -17.62 -6.34
CA ILE A 11 -10.54 -18.05 -5.40
C ILE A 11 -9.95 -18.83 -4.21
N GLU A 12 -8.98 -19.71 -4.45
CA GLU A 12 -8.27 -20.40 -3.36
C GLU A 12 -7.55 -19.42 -2.44
N ILE A 13 -6.82 -18.44 -2.99
CA ILE A 13 -6.11 -17.42 -2.21
C ILE A 13 -7.09 -16.58 -1.38
N LEU A 14 -8.21 -16.14 -1.98
CA LEU A 14 -9.23 -15.33 -1.31
C LEU A 14 -9.85 -16.03 -0.10
N ARG A 15 -9.95 -17.36 -0.13
CA ARG A 15 -10.46 -18.17 0.99
C ARG A 15 -9.49 -18.28 2.16
N ILE A 16 -8.21 -18.00 1.96
CA ILE A 16 -7.20 -18.11 3.00
C ILE A 16 -7.22 -16.84 3.84
N PRO A 17 -7.31 -16.94 5.18
CA PRO A 17 -7.16 -15.79 6.07
C PRO A 17 -5.75 -15.20 5.97
N SER A 18 -5.65 -13.87 5.88
CA SER A 18 -4.36 -13.17 5.71
C SER A 18 -4.40 -11.71 6.17
N THR A 19 -4.93 -11.45 7.37
CA THR A 19 -4.86 -10.08 7.93
C THR A 19 -3.41 -9.67 8.18
N SER A 20 -3.07 -8.39 8.03
CA SER A 20 -1.72 -7.87 8.32
C SER A 20 -1.20 -8.30 9.69
N GLY A 21 0.00 -8.87 9.70
CA GLY A 21 0.64 -9.49 10.86
C GLY A 21 0.24 -10.95 11.13
N HIS A 22 -0.61 -11.54 10.29
CA HIS A 22 -1.09 -12.91 10.36
C HIS A 22 -1.04 -13.62 8.98
N GLU A 23 0.07 -13.43 8.25
CA GLU A 23 0.27 -13.92 6.89
C GLU A 23 0.68 -15.41 6.81
N GLU A 24 0.72 -16.13 7.93
CA GLU A 24 1.35 -17.46 7.98
C GLU A 24 0.65 -18.50 7.11
N GLN A 25 -0.68 -18.43 7.01
CA GLN A 25 -1.48 -19.39 6.22
C GLN A 25 -1.33 -19.16 4.72
N VAL A 26 -1.41 -17.91 4.27
CA VAL A 26 -1.20 -17.58 2.85
C VAL A 26 0.25 -17.84 2.44
N ARG A 27 1.22 -17.54 3.32
CA ARG A 27 2.63 -17.88 3.07
C ARG A 27 2.83 -19.38 2.90
N ALA A 28 2.23 -20.21 3.76
CA ALA A 28 2.32 -21.67 3.64
C ALA A 28 1.73 -22.19 2.32
N TYR A 29 0.59 -21.62 1.88
CA TYR A 29 0.03 -21.92 0.57
C TYR A 29 0.99 -21.54 -0.57
N LEU A 30 1.59 -20.35 -0.52
CA LEU A 30 2.54 -19.90 -1.54
C LEU A 30 3.81 -20.76 -1.58
N GLU A 31 4.35 -21.15 -0.41
CA GLU A 31 5.46 -22.11 -0.31
C GLU A 31 5.11 -23.45 -0.97
N GLU A 32 3.90 -23.96 -0.76
CA GLU A 32 3.41 -25.19 -1.41
C GLU A 32 3.32 -25.02 -2.93
N GLN A 33 2.74 -23.91 -3.41
CA GLN A 33 2.64 -23.62 -4.85
C GLN A 33 4.02 -23.53 -5.51
N LEU A 34 4.98 -22.84 -4.89
CA LEU A 34 6.35 -22.71 -5.39
C LEU A 34 7.10 -24.06 -5.36
N SER A 35 6.90 -24.85 -4.31
CA SER A 35 7.45 -26.21 -4.19
C SER A 35 6.96 -27.14 -5.31
N HIS A 36 5.67 -27.09 -5.66
CA HIS A 36 5.12 -27.84 -6.80
C HIS A 36 5.76 -27.43 -8.14
N LEU A 37 6.14 -26.15 -8.27
CA LEU A 37 6.89 -25.63 -9.42
C LEU A 37 8.39 -25.91 -9.33
N LYS A 38 8.87 -26.50 -8.23
CA LYS A 38 10.29 -26.72 -7.92
C LYS A 38 11.11 -25.43 -7.89
N ILE A 39 10.48 -24.32 -7.50
CA ILE A 39 11.14 -23.04 -7.31
C ILE A 39 11.55 -22.94 -5.84
N PRO A 40 12.85 -22.79 -5.53
CA PRO A 40 13.31 -22.65 -4.15
C PRO A 40 12.80 -21.32 -3.57
N SER A 41 12.32 -21.37 -2.33
CA SER A 41 11.88 -20.21 -1.57
C SER A 41 12.48 -20.20 -0.16
N SER A 42 12.54 -19.01 0.43
CA SER A 42 13.04 -18.77 1.78
C SER A 42 12.40 -17.52 2.36
N MET A 43 12.39 -17.41 3.69
CA MET A 43 11.92 -16.23 4.39
C MET A 43 13.10 -15.31 4.77
N ASP A 44 12.93 -14.00 4.63
CA ASP A 44 13.90 -13.03 5.14
C ASP A 44 13.66 -12.67 6.62
N GLY A 45 14.43 -11.71 7.14
CA GLY A 45 14.31 -11.25 8.52
C GLY A 45 13.01 -10.49 8.84
N SER A 46 12.30 -10.01 7.82
CA SER A 46 11.04 -9.28 7.96
C SER A 46 9.83 -10.20 7.91
N GLY A 47 9.99 -11.41 7.38
CA GLY A 47 8.92 -12.38 7.20
C GLY A 47 8.44 -12.52 5.76
N ASN A 48 9.05 -11.78 4.82
CA ASN A 48 8.74 -11.85 3.40
C ASN A 48 9.09 -13.23 2.86
N LEU A 49 8.26 -13.77 1.97
CA LEU A 49 8.57 -14.99 1.24
C LEU A 49 9.27 -14.63 -0.08
N ILE A 50 10.53 -15.07 -0.21
CA ILE A 50 11.36 -14.79 -1.37
C ILE A 50 11.59 -16.08 -2.13
N ALA A 51 11.38 -16.06 -3.44
CA ALA A 51 11.67 -17.17 -4.33
C ALA A 51 12.56 -16.72 -5.50
N THR A 52 13.41 -17.63 -6.00
CA THR A 52 14.30 -17.32 -7.13
C THR A 52 14.16 -18.32 -8.26
N LEU A 53 14.04 -17.82 -9.48
CA LEU A 53 14.02 -18.63 -10.69
C LEU A 53 15.18 -18.21 -11.60
N ALA A 54 16.09 -19.14 -11.88
CA ALA A 54 17.26 -18.87 -12.72
C ALA A 54 16.86 -18.65 -14.19
N GLY A 55 17.33 -17.56 -14.79
CA GLY A 55 17.09 -17.20 -16.19
C GLY A 55 18.33 -16.58 -16.82
N GLN A 56 18.17 -15.82 -17.91
CA GLN A 56 19.28 -15.18 -18.62
C GLN A 56 19.10 -13.67 -18.70
N GLY A 57 20.18 -12.90 -18.54
CA GLY A 57 20.14 -11.44 -18.60
C GLY A 57 20.14 -10.79 -17.21
N ARG A 58 19.44 -9.67 -17.08
CA ARG A 58 19.42 -8.84 -15.85
C ARG A 58 18.32 -9.31 -14.89
N PRO A 59 18.60 -9.52 -13.59
CA PRO A 59 17.58 -9.90 -12.64
C PRO A 59 16.41 -8.92 -12.57
N LEU A 60 15.20 -9.45 -12.43
CA LEU A 60 13.97 -8.68 -12.35
C LEU A 60 13.18 -9.10 -11.10
N LEU A 61 12.73 -8.11 -10.32
CA LEU A 61 11.86 -8.34 -9.17
C LEU A 61 10.39 -8.35 -9.59
N LEU A 62 9.63 -9.33 -9.08
CA LEU A 62 8.17 -9.32 -9.12
C LEU A 62 7.65 -9.33 -7.69
N ASN A 63 6.71 -8.45 -7.39
CA ASN A 63 6.15 -8.33 -6.04
C ASN A 63 4.63 -8.19 -6.05
N ALA A 64 4.06 -8.76 -5.00
CA ALA A 64 2.68 -8.67 -4.57
C ALA A 64 2.69 -8.86 -3.04
N HIS A 65 1.78 -8.24 -2.29
CA HIS A 65 1.74 -8.38 -0.84
C HIS A 65 0.82 -9.53 -0.40
N MET A 66 1.14 -10.16 0.74
CA MET A 66 0.39 -11.31 1.25
C MET A 66 -0.76 -10.93 2.17
N ASP A 67 -0.67 -9.77 2.81
CA ASP A 67 -1.64 -9.35 3.80
C ASP A 67 -2.87 -8.68 3.19
N ARG A 68 -3.82 -8.36 4.07
CA ARG A 68 -5.10 -7.72 3.75
C ARG A 68 -5.51 -6.86 4.93
N VAL A 69 -6.26 -5.80 4.67
CA VAL A 69 -6.91 -5.04 5.74
C VAL A 69 -7.91 -5.88 6.55
N PRO A 70 -8.08 -5.60 7.86
CA PRO A 70 -9.08 -6.27 8.68
C PRO A 70 -10.51 -6.20 8.09
N PRO A 71 -11.31 -7.27 8.18
CA PRO A 71 -11.08 -8.41 9.07
C PRO A 71 -10.24 -9.55 8.45
N GLY A 72 -9.93 -9.53 7.14
CA GLY A 72 -9.01 -10.47 6.48
C GLY A 72 -9.17 -11.95 6.83
N LEU A 73 -10.40 -12.42 7.04
CA LEU A 73 -10.72 -13.75 7.61
C LEU A 73 -10.80 -14.88 6.57
N GLY A 74 -10.55 -14.57 5.30
CA GLY A 74 -10.87 -15.47 4.19
C GLY A 74 -12.33 -15.29 3.76
N HIS A 75 -12.55 -15.29 2.46
CA HIS A 75 -13.81 -14.89 1.84
C HIS A 75 -14.25 -15.91 0.80
N GLU A 76 -15.57 -16.12 0.69
CA GLU A 76 -16.17 -16.88 -0.40
C GLU A 76 -16.61 -15.90 -1.49
N PRO A 77 -15.83 -15.74 -2.58
CA PRO A 77 -16.12 -14.72 -3.57
C PRO A 77 -17.33 -15.10 -4.43
N VAL A 78 -18.05 -14.09 -4.91
CA VAL A 78 -19.19 -14.27 -5.82
C VAL A 78 -18.73 -14.01 -7.25
N LEU A 79 -18.64 -15.07 -8.06
CA LEU A 79 -18.32 -14.96 -9.48
C LEU A 79 -19.57 -14.58 -10.31
N ARG A 80 -19.52 -13.47 -11.04
CA ARG A 80 -20.55 -13.04 -12.00
C ARG A 80 -19.86 -12.49 -13.25
N ASP A 81 -20.23 -12.99 -14.43
CA ASP A 81 -19.74 -12.47 -15.72
C ASP A 81 -18.22 -12.24 -15.80
N SER A 82 -17.42 -13.21 -15.34
CA SER A 82 -15.95 -13.15 -15.28
C SER A 82 -15.38 -12.07 -14.34
N THR A 83 -16.15 -11.64 -13.36
CA THR A 83 -15.74 -10.72 -12.29
C THR A 83 -16.03 -11.35 -10.93
N LEU A 84 -15.06 -11.27 -10.03
CA LEU A 84 -15.22 -11.66 -8.63
C LEU A 84 -15.66 -10.46 -7.82
N TYR A 85 -16.69 -10.65 -7.01
CA TYR A 85 -17.24 -9.64 -6.10
C TYR A 85 -17.19 -10.14 -4.66
N SER A 86 -17.12 -9.20 -3.72
CA SER A 86 -17.50 -9.47 -2.33
C SER A 86 -18.94 -10.03 -2.24
N ASP A 87 -19.19 -10.82 -1.20
CA ASP A 87 -20.55 -11.25 -0.82
C ASP A 87 -21.37 -10.14 -0.13
N GLY A 88 -20.74 -8.97 0.11
CA GLY A 88 -21.32 -7.79 0.73
C GLY A 88 -21.20 -7.73 2.25
N THR A 89 -20.58 -8.72 2.90
CA THR A 89 -20.40 -8.75 4.36
C THR A 89 -19.08 -8.12 4.81
N THR A 90 -18.04 -8.25 3.99
CA THR A 90 -16.69 -7.71 4.21
C THR A 90 -16.10 -7.24 2.88
N ASN A 91 -14.85 -6.78 2.88
CA ASN A 91 -14.08 -6.66 1.64
C ASN A 91 -13.89 -8.04 0.96
N LEU A 92 -13.48 -8.04 -0.31
CA LEU A 92 -13.19 -9.26 -1.08
C LEU A 92 -11.79 -9.79 -0.74
N GLY A 93 -10.82 -8.90 -0.54
CA GLY A 93 -9.41 -9.25 -0.33
C GLY A 93 -8.67 -9.55 -1.64
N ALA A 94 -9.16 -9.01 -2.76
CA ALA A 94 -8.52 -9.10 -4.06
C ALA A 94 -7.26 -8.22 -4.12
N ASP A 95 -7.22 -7.15 -3.33
CA ASP A 95 -6.00 -6.47 -2.90
C ASP A 95 -5.30 -7.31 -1.79
N ASP A 96 -4.18 -8.01 -2.02
CA ASP A 96 -3.46 -8.20 -3.29
C ASP A 96 -3.38 -9.66 -3.76
N ALA A 97 -4.44 -10.42 -3.53
CA ALA A 97 -4.60 -11.74 -4.16
C ALA A 97 -4.51 -11.68 -5.71
N ALA A 98 -4.86 -10.55 -6.31
CA ALA A 98 -4.76 -10.28 -7.73
C ALA A 98 -3.29 -10.22 -8.21
N GLY A 99 -2.40 -9.50 -7.53
CA GLY A 99 -0.98 -9.48 -7.83
C GLY A 99 -0.34 -10.85 -7.63
N ILE A 100 -0.68 -11.54 -6.53
CA ILE A 100 -0.20 -12.90 -6.26
C ILE A 100 -0.54 -13.85 -7.40
N VAL A 101 -1.80 -13.86 -7.87
CA VAL A 101 -2.21 -14.80 -8.91
C VAL A 101 -1.54 -14.50 -10.26
N ILE A 102 -1.30 -13.21 -10.58
CA ILE A 102 -0.56 -12.82 -11.79
C ILE A 102 0.84 -13.42 -11.75
N ILE A 103 1.55 -13.31 -10.61
CA ILE A 103 2.90 -13.85 -10.45
C ILE A 103 2.89 -15.38 -10.57
N LEU A 104 2.04 -16.08 -9.81
CA LEU A 104 1.99 -17.54 -9.84
C LEU A 104 1.67 -18.09 -11.23
N GLU A 105 0.71 -17.49 -11.94
CA GLU A 105 0.34 -17.92 -13.27
C GLU A 105 1.43 -17.60 -14.31
N THR A 106 2.14 -16.49 -14.15
CA THR A 106 3.33 -16.16 -14.96
C THR A 106 4.40 -17.23 -14.79
N LEU A 107 4.77 -17.59 -13.55
CA LEU A 107 5.77 -18.61 -13.26
C LEU A 107 5.39 -19.98 -13.83
N ARG A 108 4.12 -20.38 -13.67
CA ARG A 108 3.59 -21.63 -14.25
C ARG A 108 3.81 -21.67 -15.77
N ARG A 109 3.43 -20.61 -16.49
CA ARG A 109 3.52 -20.58 -17.95
C ARG A 109 4.95 -20.52 -18.46
N VAL A 110 5.83 -19.82 -17.75
CA VAL A 110 7.27 -19.82 -18.04
C VAL A 110 7.80 -21.26 -18.03
N LEU A 111 7.48 -22.03 -16.98
CA LEU A 111 7.97 -23.40 -16.82
C LEU A 111 7.27 -24.41 -17.74
N GLU A 112 5.94 -24.33 -17.87
CA GLU A 112 5.14 -25.25 -18.71
C GLU A 112 5.53 -25.18 -20.19
N HIS A 113 5.87 -23.99 -20.67
CA HIS A 113 6.20 -23.75 -22.07
C HIS A 113 7.69 -23.50 -22.32
N ASN A 114 8.53 -23.58 -21.27
CA ASN A 114 9.96 -23.31 -21.34
C ASN A 114 10.25 -21.97 -22.05
N LEU A 115 9.54 -20.91 -21.64
CA LEU A 115 9.65 -19.58 -22.24
C LEU A 115 10.96 -18.92 -21.82
N PRO A 116 11.59 -18.08 -22.66
CA PRO A 116 12.74 -17.31 -22.24
C PRO A 116 12.33 -16.27 -21.19
N HIS A 117 13.17 -16.10 -20.16
CA HIS A 117 12.92 -15.16 -19.08
C HIS A 117 14.24 -14.71 -18.41
N PRO A 118 14.25 -13.52 -17.77
CA PRO A 118 15.36 -13.09 -16.93
C PRO A 118 15.47 -13.91 -15.65
N PRO A 119 16.59 -13.84 -14.92
CA PRO A 119 16.58 -14.27 -13.52
C PRO A 119 15.47 -13.53 -12.77
N LEU A 120 14.59 -14.25 -12.09
CA LEU A 120 13.47 -13.67 -11.35
C LEU A 120 13.75 -13.74 -9.85
N VAL A 121 13.48 -12.63 -9.17
CA VAL A 121 13.41 -12.53 -7.71
C VAL A 121 11.96 -12.22 -7.36
N ILE A 122 11.25 -13.20 -6.83
CA ILE A 122 9.84 -13.06 -6.47
C ILE A 122 9.78 -12.74 -4.98
N VAL A 123 9.13 -11.63 -4.62
CA VAL A 123 9.03 -11.16 -3.25
C VAL A 123 7.56 -11.01 -2.89
N PHE A 124 7.04 -11.94 -2.10
CA PHE A 124 5.74 -11.82 -1.46
C PHE A 124 5.94 -11.19 -0.09
N THR A 125 5.54 -9.93 0.06
CA THR A 125 5.79 -9.12 1.27
C THR A 125 4.76 -9.37 2.36
N VAL A 126 5.13 -9.03 3.59
CA VAL A 126 4.23 -8.96 4.74
C VAL A 126 3.93 -7.52 5.10
N GLN A 127 2.78 -7.29 5.74
CA GLN A 127 2.44 -6.01 6.38
C GLN A 127 2.60 -4.78 5.46
N GLU A 128 2.15 -4.87 4.20
CA GLU A 128 2.03 -3.72 3.31
C GLU A 128 1.04 -2.72 3.92
N GLU A 129 -0.14 -3.22 4.30
CA GLU A 129 -1.28 -2.44 4.79
C GLU A 129 -1.03 -1.82 6.17
N ALA A 130 -0.03 -2.36 6.89
CA ALA A 130 0.42 -1.88 8.19
C ALA A 130 1.59 -0.87 8.09
N GLY A 131 1.92 -0.43 6.88
CA GLY A 131 2.93 0.60 6.62
C GLY A 131 4.19 0.10 5.94
N LEU A 132 4.04 -0.78 4.95
CA LEU A 132 5.11 -1.23 4.04
C LEU A 132 6.26 -1.94 4.77
N CYS A 133 5.97 -2.63 5.88
CA CYS A 133 7.00 -3.19 6.75
C CYS A 133 7.88 -4.20 6.00
N GLY A 134 7.26 -5.07 5.19
CA GLY A 134 7.94 -6.06 4.37
C GLY A 134 8.90 -5.43 3.36
N ALA A 135 8.41 -4.52 2.51
CA ALA A 135 9.24 -3.85 1.50
C ALA A 135 10.35 -2.99 2.12
N ASN A 136 10.08 -2.26 3.21
CA ASN A 136 11.09 -1.45 3.89
C ASN A 136 12.23 -2.29 4.50
N GLY A 137 11.95 -3.55 4.85
CA GLY A 137 12.93 -4.49 5.39
C GLY A 137 13.62 -5.37 4.35
N PHE A 138 13.27 -5.25 3.07
CA PHE A 138 13.86 -6.07 2.00
C PHE A 138 15.23 -5.54 1.57
N ASP A 139 16.26 -6.38 1.65
CA ASP A 139 17.61 -6.05 1.19
C ASP A 139 17.86 -6.54 -0.24
N ALA A 140 17.66 -5.63 -1.20
CA ALA A 140 17.86 -5.89 -2.62
C ALA A 140 19.30 -6.29 -2.99
N ALA A 141 20.30 -5.91 -2.18
CA ALA A 141 21.70 -6.18 -2.47
C ALA A 141 22.03 -7.67 -2.34
N ILE A 142 21.37 -8.39 -1.43
CA ILE A 142 21.50 -9.85 -1.25
C ILE A 142 21.15 -10.60 -2.54
N TRP A 143 20.19 -10.08 -3.30
CA TRP A 143 19.61 -10.71 -4.49
C TRP A 143 20.12 -10.10 -5.81
N ASN A 144 20.95 -9.05 -5.75
CA ASN A 144 21.51 -8.34 -6.90
C ASN A 144 20.41 -7.92 -7.92
N VAL A 145 19.33 -7.32 -7.42
CA VAL A 145 18.19 -6.87 -8.23
C VAL A 145 18.03 -5.35 -8.14
N HIS A 146 17.75 -4.71 -9.29
CA HIS A 146 17.73 -3.24 -9.41
C HIS A 146 16.52 -2.71 -10.17
N ASP A 147 15.71 -3.57 -10.77
CA ASP A 147 14.50 -3.23 -11.51
C ASP A 147 13.38 -4.17 -11.04
N GLY A 148 12.14 -3.68 -10.97
CA GLY A 148 11.03 -4.48 -10.47
C GLY A 148 9.65 -4.03 -10.91
N ILE A 149 8.69 -4.96 -10.83
CA ILE A 149 7.27 -4.70 -11.03
C ILE A 149 6.54 -5.08 -9.74
N VAL A 150 5.79 -4.13 -9.20
CA VAL A 150 4.85 -4.35 -8.10
C VAL A 150 3.46 -4.44 -8.71
N PHE A 151 2.78 -5.58 -8.58
CA PHE A 151 1.41 -5.75 -9.05
C PHE A 151 0.46 -5.38 -7.93
N ASP A 152 0.00 -4.14 -7.91
CA ASP A 152 -0.80 -3.58 -6.82
C ASP A 152 -1.48 -2.30 -7.36
N ASN A 153 -2.39 -1.68 -6.61
CA ASN A 153 -3.14 -0.46 -6.89
C ASN A 153 -4.46 -0.66 -7.63
N ALA A 154 -5.41 0.22 -7.34
CA ALA A 154 -6.81 0.12 -7.74
C ALA A 154 -7.25 1.07 -8.87
N PHE A 155 -6.34 1.36 -9.79
CA PHE A 155 -6.73 1.90 -11.08
C PHE A 155 -7.28 0.80 -12.00
N ALA A 156 -7.64 1.16 -13.23
CA ALA A 156 -7.89 0.15 -14.25
C ALA A 156 -6.61 -0.68 -14.49
N ALA A 157 -6.77 -1.98 -14.68
CA ALA A 157 -5.66 -2.90 -14.91
C ALA A 157 -4.73 -2.42 -16.03
N GLY A 158 -3.42 -2.46 -15.78
CA GLY A 158 -2.40 -2.05 -16.75
C GLY A 158 -1.98 -0.58 -16.67
N ILE A 159 -2.67 0.24 -15.87
CA ILE A 159 -2.21 1.60 -15.56
C ILE A 159 -0.98 1.53 -14.67
N VAL A 160 0.05 2.30 -15.01
CA VAL A 160 1.26 2.41 -14.20
C VAL A 160 1.18 3.61 -13.27
N VAL A 161 1.54 3.41 -12.00
CA VAL A 161 1.60 4.50 -11.02
C VAL A 161 2.83 5.37 -11.29
N SER A 162 2.60 6.61 -11.71
CA SER A 162 3.68 7.55 -12.05
C SER A 162 4.33 8.19 -10.82
N GLN A 163 3.53 8.40 -9.77
CA GLN A 163 3.95 9.00 -8.51
C GLN A 163 3.16 8.37 -7.36
N GLY A 164 3.86 7.93 -6.32
CA GLY A 164 3.26 7.56 -5.04
C GLY A 164 3.48 8.70 -4.04
N ALA A 165 2.42 9.16 -3.38
CA ALA A 165 2.54 10.22 -2.38
C ALA A 165 3.35 9.75 -1.17
N SER A 166 4.09 10.68 -0.56
CA SER A 166 4.62 10.47 0.79
C SER A 166 3.48 10.30 1.79
N TYR A 167 3.74 9.56 2.87
CA TYR A 167 2.81 9.38 3.99
C TYR A 167 3.51 9.65 5.32
N GLU A 168 2.96 10.62 6.06
CA GLU A 168 3.41 11.06 7.37
C GLU A 168 2.23 10.96 8.35
N ALA A 169 2.35 10.14 9.38
CA ALA A 169 1.41 10.15 10.50
C ALA A 169 1.82 11.24 11.50
N PHE A 170 0.86 11.86 12.17
CA PHE A 170 1.12 12.77 13.28
C PHE A 170 0.12 12.59 14.42
N ASP A 171 0.65 12.62 15.64
CA ASP A 171 -0.14 12.56 16.87
C ASP A 171 -0.04 13.89 17.59
N VAL A 172 -1.17 14.35 18.12
CA VAL A 172 -1.23 15.55 18.96
C VAL A 172 -1.82 15.19 20.31
N THR A 173 -1.12 15.54 21.38
CA THR A 173 -1.68 15.53 22.74
C THR A 173 -1.84 16.96 23.24
N ILE A 174 -3.08 17.39 23.44
CA ILE A 174 -3.42 18.68 24.04
C ILE A 174 -3.74 18.45 25.51
N THR A 175 -3.06 19.21 26.38
CA THR A 175 -3.21 19.18 27.83
C THR A 175 -3.71 20.53 28.35
N GLY A 176 -4.87 20.51 28.98
CA GLY A 176 -5.47 21.62 29.72
C GLY A 176 -5.39 21.41 31.23
N ARG A 177 -6.45 21.79 31.95
CA ARG A 177 -6.57 21.64 33.40
C ARG A 177 -8.02 21.37 33.80
N THR A 178 -8.26 20.23 34.44
CA THR A 178 -9.61 19.78 34.78
C THR A 178 -10.20 20.54 35.96
N GLY A 179 -11.51 20.40 36.15
CA GLY A 179 -12.26 20.93 37.28
C GLY A 179 -13.75 20.61 37.15
N HIS A 180 -14.51 20.81 38.23
CA HIS A 180 -15.97 20.64 38.16
C HIS A 180 -16.60 21.86 37.46
N PRO A 181 -17.45 21.69 36.43
CA PRO A 181 -17.96 22.80 35.63
C PRO A 181 -18.88 23.75 36.43
N GLY A 182 -19.42 23.30 37.56
CA GLY A 182 -20.20 24.11 38.50
C GLY A 182 -19.39 24.79 39.62
N LYS A 183 -18.05 24.74 39.58
CA LYS A 183 -17.14 25.42 40.52
C LYS A 183 -16.39 26.55 39.80
N ASP A 184 -15.24 26.97 40.33
CA ASP A 184 -14.41 28.02 39.73
C ASP A 184 -13.83 27.59 38.37
N LEU A 185 -14.54 27.99 37.31
CA LEU A 185 -14.15 27.77 35.92
C LEU A 185 -12.90 28.54 35.51
N ALA A 186 -12.60 29.69 36.14
CA ALA A 186 -11.46 30.52 35.78
C ALA A 186 -10.11 29.83 36.07
N SER A 187 -10.13 28.85 36.99
CA SER A 187 -8.97 28.02 37.31
C SER A 187 -8.74 26.88 36.31
N THR A 188 -9.71 26.56 35.45
CA THR A 188 -9.70 25.42 34.53
C THR A 188 -9.28 25.82 33.11
N ILE A 189 -8.79 24.85 32.33
CA ILE A 189 -8.42 25.05 30.92
C ILE A 189 -8.99 23.87 30.14
N ASN A 190 -9.95 24.13 29.27
CA ASN A 190 -10.63 23.08 28.51
C ASN A 190 -9.82 22.71 27.26
N ALA A 191 -9.28 21.49 27.23
CA ALA A 191 -8.49 20.98 26.09
C ALA A 191 -9.31 20.89 24.79
N ILE A 192 -10.63 20.70 24.87
CA ILE A 192 -11.51 20.72 23.68
C ILE A 192 -11.60 22.13 23.10
N ASP A 193 -11.65 23.16 23.94
CA ASP A 193 -11.72 24.54 23.46
C ASP A 193 -10.39 24.99 22.84
N ILE A 194 -9.26 24.47 23.33
CA ILE A 194 -7.95 24.64 22.67
C ILE A 194 -8.02 24.07 21.25
N PHE A 195 -8.41 22.80 21.10
CA PHE A 195 -8.53 22.17 19.78
C PHE A 195 -9.45 22.94 18.83
N ARG A 196 -10.64 23.34 19.31
CA ARG A 196 -11.61 24.11 18.51
C ARG A 196 -11.09 25.47 18.07
N ALA A 197 -10.14 26.04 18.80
CA ALA A 197 -9.52 27.34 18.49
C ALA A 197 -8.21 27.20 17.68
N THR A 198 -7.73 25.98 17.45
CA THR A 198 -6.51 25.73 16.66
C THR A 198 -6.84 25.80 15.17
N ASP A 199 -6.18 26.71 14.48
CA ASP A 199 -6.21 26.81 13.03
C ASP A 199 -4.93 26.17 12.45
N TYR A 200 -5.07 25.01 11.84
CA TYR A 200 -3.97 24.21 11.27
C TYR A 200 -4.29 23.85 9.81
N PRO A 201 -3.29 23.60 8.96
CA PRO A 201 -3.54 23.21 7.58
C PRO A 201 -4.24 21.84 7.53
N HIS A 202 -5.38 21.77 6.84
CA HIS A 202 -6.20 20.56 6.71
C HIS A 202 -6.94 20.54 5.38
N GLY A 203 -7.43 19.37 4.97
CA GLY A 203 -8.10 19.14 3.70
C GLY A 203 -7.10 19.03 2.53
N SER A 204 -7.58 19.33 1.33
CA SER A 204 -6.77 19.38 0.10
C SER A 204 -6.05 20.73 0.00
N LEU A 205 -4.74 20.68 -0.23
CA LEU A 205 -3.83 21.83 -0.23
C LEU A 205 -3.04 21.84 -1.54
N ALA A 206 -2.53 23.01 -1.91
CA ALA A 206 -1.66 23.21 -3.08
C ALA A 206 -2.23 22.60 -4.37
N ASN A 207 -3.51 22.85 -4.68
CA ASN A 207 -4.22 22.25 -5.83
C ASN A 207 -4.22 20.71 -5.80
N ASP A 208 -4.55 20.13 -4.65
CA ASP A 208 -4.59 18.68 -4.43
C ASP A 208 -3.24 17.98 -4.62
N GLN A 209 -2.15 18.66 -4.28
CA GLN A 209 -0.82 18.06 -4.18
C GLN A 209 -0.47 17.57 -2.77
N ALA A 210 -1.21 18.04 -1.76
CA ALA A 210 -1.11 17.56 -0.40
C ALA A 210 -2.49 17.45 0.25
N ARG A 211 -2.68 16.44 1.09
CA ARG A 211 -3.90 16.18 1.85
C ARG A 211 -3.54 15.97 3.30
N ILE A 212 -4.19 16.72 4.21
CA ILE A 212 -3.97 16.61 5.65
C ILE A 212 -5.30 16.35 6.33
N ASN A 213 -5.38 15.30 7.13
CA ASN A 213 -6.62 14.89 7.79
C ASN A 213 -6.37 14.47 9.24
N ILE A 214 -7.34 14.73 10.13
CA ILE A 214 -7.38 14.11 11.46
C ILE A 214 -8.43 13.00 11.42
N GLY A 215 -7.97 11.75 11.50
CA GLY A 215 -8.84 10.58 11.43
C GLY A 215 -9.46 10.20 12.77
N ARG A 216 -8.77 10.47 13.88
CA ARG A 216 -9.25 10.12 15.23
C ARG A 216 -9.13 11.28 16.21
N ILE A 217 -10.18 11.46 17.01
CA ILE A 217 -10.24 12.44 18.10
C ILE A 217 -10.77 11.72 19.34
N SER A 218 -10.07 11.85 20.46
CA SER A 218 -10.52 11.33 21.75
C SER A 218 -10.23 12.35 22.86
N GLY A 219 -11.17 12.56 23.78
CA GLY A 219 -10.97 13.52 24.86
C GLY A 219 -12.13 13.58 25.86
N GLY A 220 -11.80 14.02 27.08
CA GLY A 220 -12.72 14.06 28.21
C GLY A 220 -12.85 12.71 28.93
N CYS A 221 -13.29 12.76 30.20
CA CYS A 221 -13.42 11.58 31.06
C CYS A 221 -14.81 11.43 31.68
N ALA A 222 -15.51 12.53 31.94
CA ALA A 222 -16.85 12.53 32.55
C ALA A 222 -17.64 13.78 32.15
N ARG A 223 -18.97 13.69 32.16
CA ARG A 223 -19.88 14.82 31.85
C ARG A 223 -19.70 16.00 32.80
N ASN A 224 -19.34 15.75 34.05
CA ASN A 224 -19.20 16.74 35.11
C ASN A 224 -17.73 17.09 35.41
N ALA A 225 -16.84 16.94 34.44
CA ALA A 225 -15.45 17.36 34.52
C ALA A 225 -15.07 18.14 33.25
N ILE A 226 -14.39 19.27 33.42
CA ILE A 226 -13.78 19.99 32.30
C ILE A 226 -12.69 19.08 31.68
N PRO A 227 -12.74 18.77 30.38
CA PRO A 227 -11.72 17.95 29.72
C PRO A 227 -10.34 18.58 29.80
N ASP A 228 -9.39 17.88 30.41
CA ASP A 228 -8.00 18.30 30.50
C ASP A 228 -7.10 17.64 29.46
N LYS A 229 -7.61 16.68 28.70
CA LYS A 229 -6.85 15.99 27.66
C LYS A 229 -7.69 15.76 26.41
N VAL A 230 -7.08 16.06 25.27
CA VAL A 230 -7.53 15.65 23.93
C VAL A 230 -6.34 15.02 23.20
N THR A 231 -6.54 13.87 22.59
CA THR A 231 -5.58 13.21 21.69
C THR A 231 -6.14 13.19 20.28
N LEU A 232 -5.31 13.55 19.31
CA LEU A 232 -5.63 13.56 17.89
C LEU A 232 -4.64 12.65 17.17
N GLU A 233 -5.14 11.84 16.24
CA GLU A 233 -4.32 11.03 15.33
C GLU A 233 -4.68 11.47 13.92
N GLY A 234 -3.68 11.97 13.19
CA GLY A 234 -3.84 12.51 11.85
C GLY A 234 -2.77 12.02 10.89
N GLU A 235 -2.97 12.33 9.63
CA GLU A 235 -2.08 11.99 8.54
C GLU A 235 -1.89 13.17 7.59
N MET A 236 -0.74 13.18 6.92
CA MET A 236 -0.44 14.01 5.78
C MET A 236 0.06 13.12 4.65
N ARG A 237 -0.58 13.25 3.49
CA ARG A 237 -0.12 12.64 2.24
C ARG A 237 0.22 13.71 1.21
N SER A 238 1.35 13.57 0.51
CA SER A 238 1.83 14.67 -0.33
C SER A 238 2.75 14.21 -1.47
N PHE A 239 2.52 14.77 -2.67
CA PHE A 239 3.45 14.72 -3.80
C PHE A 239 4.53 15.80 -3.73
N GLU A 240 4.34 16.82 -2.88
CA GLU A 240 5.28 17.92 -2.74
C GLU A 240 6.67 17.46 -2.22
N PRO A 241 7.75 18.18 -2.58
CA PRO A 241 9.09 17.91 -2.08
C PRO A 241 9.19 17.93 -0.55
N GLU A 242 10.20 17.23 -0.01
CA GLU A 242 10.46 17.13 1.43
C GLU A 242 10.50 18.48 2.14
N ALA A 243 11.16 19.49 1.55
CA ALA A 243 11.25 20.83 2.15
C ALA A 243 9.87 21.49 2.35
N THR A 244 8.92 21.28 1.43
CA THR A 244 7.54 21.76 1.58
C THR A 244 6.81 20.97 2.66
N ARG A 245 7.00 19.64 2.71
CA ARG A 245 6.41 18.77 3.73
C ARG A 245 6.89 19.14 5.14
N GLU A 246 8.17 19.43 5.32
CA GLU A 246 8.71 19.93 6.60
C GLU A 246 8.09 21.28 7.00
N THR A 247 7.73 22.12 6.01
CA THR A 247 7.00 23.36 6.27
C THR A 247 5.57 23.08 6.77
N TYR A 248 4.87 22.09 6.23
CA TYR A 248 3.58 21.65 6.76
C TYR A 248 3.70 21.12 8.19
N LYS A 249 4.66 20.22 8.46
CA LYS A 249 4.91 19.68 9.81
C LYS A 249 5.16 20.79 10.83
N LYS A 250 5.99 21.77 10.47
CA LYS A 250 6.25 22.94 11.32
C LYS A 250 5.00 23.77 11.55
N THR A 251 4.22 24.03 10.50
CA THR A 251 2.97 24.81 10.61
C THR A 251 1.95 24.12 11.51
N ILE A 252 1.75 22.81 11.38
CA ILE A 252 0.88 22.02 12.26
C ILE A 252 1.37 22.14 13.71
N ARG A 253 2.66 21.89 13.95
CA ARG A 253 3.25 21.98 15.29
C ARG A 253 3.00 23.35 15.93
N THR A 254 3.36 24.42 15.23
CA THR A 254 3.20 25.80 15.71
C THR A 254 1.74 26.13 15.98
N ALA A 255 0.81 25.74 15.10
CA ALA A 255 -0.62 25.98 15.29
C ALA A 255 -1.14 25.41 16.62
N PHE A 256 -0.80 24.15 16.93
CA PHE A 256 -1.22 23.49 18.17
C PHE A 256 -0.51 24.05 19.41
N GLU A 257 0.82 24.20 19.35
CA GLU A 257 1.63 24.67 20.48
C GLU A 257 1.27 26.12 20.88
N ASP A 258 1.16 27.03 19.90
CA ASP A 258 0.82 28.44 20.15
C ASP A 258 -0.62 28.59 20.66
N THR A 259 -1.57 27.84 20.10
CA THR A 259 -2.96 27.88 20.55
C THR A 259 -3.08 27.37 21.98
N ALA A 260 -2.41 26.26 22.30
CA ALA A 260 -2.44 25.71 23.65
C ALA A 260 -1.82 26.69 24.66
N GLN A 261 -0.68 27.30 24.31
CA GLN A 261 -0.03 28.30 25.15
C GLN A 261 -0.93 29.52 25.41
N ARG A 262 -1.63 30.03 24.38
CA ARG A 262 -2.57 31.15 24.49
C ARG A 262 -3.71 30.88 25.48
N PHE A 263 -4.12 29.63 25.61
CA PHE A 263 -5.15 29.18 26.55
C PHE A 263 -4.57 28.79 27.93
N GLY A 264 -3.25 28.86 28.11
CA GLY A 264 -2.55 28.45 29.34
C GLY A 264 -2.32 26.94 29.48
N GLY A 265 -2.60 26.17 28.43
CA GLY A 265 -2.34 24.73 28.33
C GLY A 265 -1.02 24.42 27.64
N ARG A 266 -0.88 23.18 27.18
CA ARG A 266 0.27 22.67 26.42
C ARG A 266 -0.20 21.75 25.30
N ALA A 267 0.45 21.77 24.16
CA ALA A 267 0.31 20.74 23.14
C ALA A 267 1.67 20.08 22.89
N GLU A 268 1.64 18.79 22.56
CA GLU A 268 2.79 18.03 22.07
C GLU A 268 2.41 17.41 20.74
N VAL A 269 3.25 17.60 19.73
CA VAL A 269 3.05 17.04 18.38
C VAL A 269 4.20 16.11 18.03
N THR A 270 3.91 14.88 17.61
CA THR A 270 4.90 13.93 17.11
C THR A 270 4.58 13.55 15.67
N PHE A 271 5.61 13.29 14.86
CA PHE A 271 5.45 12.85 13.48
C PHE A 271 6.17 11.52 13.28
N LYS A 272 5.63 10.68 12.41
CA LYS A 272 6.26 9.44 11.95
C LYS A 272 6.10 9.33 10.44
N THR A 273 7.22 9.29 9.74
CA THR A 273 7.24 9.04 8.29
C THR A 273 7.08 7.55 8.03
N HIS A 274 6.08 7.18 7.23
CA HIS A 274 5.83 5.81 6.79
C HIS A 274 6.35 5.59 5.36
N SER A 275 6.23 6.59 4.50
CA SER A 275 6.75 6.58 3.12
C SER A 275 7.26 7.96 2.72
N SER A 276 8.40 8.02 2.05
CA SER A 276 8.96 9.25 1.48
C SER A 276 8.30 9.68 0.17
N GLY A 277 7.43 8.84 -0.40
CA GLY A 277 6.89 9.00 -1.75
C GLY A 277 7.94 8.74 -2.83
N TYR A 278 7.49 8.70 -4.08
CA TYR A 278 8.37 8.50 -5.24
C TYR A 278 7.79 9.09 -6.51
N THR A 279 8.66 9.26 -7.51
CA THR A 279 8.28 9.54 -8.89
C THR A 279 9.10 8.63 -9.80
N ILE A 280 8.43 7.98 -10.75
CA ILE A 280 9.12 7.15 -11.74
C ILE A 280 9.63 8.02 -12.89
N ASN A 281 10.80 7.68 -13.44
CA ASN A 281 11.28 8.30 -14.67
C ASN A 281 10.82 7.47 -15.87
N THR A 282 10.16 8.12 -16.84
CA THR A 282 9.70 7.46 -18.06
C THR A 282 10.82 6.90 -18.93
N ASP A 283 12.08 7.30 -18.67
CA ASP A 283 13.26 6.78 -19.33
C ASP A 283 13.84 5.50 -18.72
N GLU A 284 13.30 5.02 -17.59
CA GLU A 284 13.74 3.79 -16.93
C GLU A 284 13.66 2.57 -17.88
N PRO A 285 14.72 1.74 -17.98
CA PRO A 285 14.79 0.67 -18.98
C PRO A 285 13.62 -0.31 -18.92
N LEU A 286 13.21 -0.72 -17.72
CA LEU A 286 12.12 -1.69 -17.54
C LEU A 286 10.79 -1.11 -18.04
N LEU A 287 10.50 0.15 -17.71
CA LEU A 287 9.30 0.83 -18.17
C LEU A 287 9.31 1.04 -19.69
N LYS A 288 10.47 1.38 -20.30
CA LYS A 288 10.60 1.42 -21.77
C LYS A 288 10.34 0.06 -22.41
N THR A 289 10.75 -1.03 -21.77
CA THR A 289 10.43 -2.38 -22.25
C THR A 289 8.93 -2.63 -22.15
N TYR A 290 8.29 -2.28 -21.04
CA TYR A 290 6.83 -2.41 -20.90
C TYR A 290 6.06 -1.57 -21.93
N GLN A 291 6.49 -0.34 -22.21
CA GLN A 291 5.94 0.50 -23.28
C GLN A 291 5.97 -0.21 -24.66
N LYS A 292 7.04 -0.96 -24.97
CA LYS A 292 7.13 -1.73 -26.21
C LYS A 292 6.13 -2.88 -26.23
N VAL A 293 5.91 -3.57 -25.12
CA VAL A 293 4.90 -4.63 -25.00
C VAL A 293 3.50 -4.06 -25.28
N LEU A 294 3.17 -2.92 -24.68
CA LEU A 294 1.90 -2.23 -24.94
C LEU A 294 1.77 -1.82 -26.42
N ALA A 295 2.85 -1.27 -27.01
CA ALA A 295 2.85 -0.86 -28.40
C ALA A 295 2.62 -2.03 -29.39
N GLN A 296 3.15 -3.23 -29.10
CA GLN A 296 2.95 -4.43 -29.92
C GLN A 296 1.47 -4.83 -30.05
N ARG A 297 0.62 -4.46 -29.10
CA ARG A 297 -0.83 -4.68 -29.15
C ARG A 297 -1.65 -3.43 -29.49
N GLY A 298 -0.99 -2.36 -29.93
CA GLY A 298 -1.64 -1.09 -30.26
C GLY A 298 -2.21 -0.36 -29.04
N LYS A 299 -1.57 -0.49 -27.88
CA LYS A 299 -1.88 0.25 -26.65
C LYS A 299 -0.75 1.22 -26.32
N GLU A 300 -1.08 2.28 -25.59
CA GLU A 300 -0.14 3.26 -25.07
C GLU A 300 -0.01 3.11 -23.56
N LEU A 301 1.14 3.54 -23.02
CA LEU A 301 1.34 3.56 -21.58
C LEU A 301 0.48 4.66 -20.95
N GLU A 302 -0.36 4.28 -20.00
CA GLU A 302 -1.11 5.21 -19.17
C GLU A 302 -0.44 5.35 -17.79
N LEU A 303 -0.32 6.59 -17.35
CA LEU A 303 0.40 6.98 -16.14
C LEU A 303 -0.52 7.80 -15.23
N GLN A 304 -0.69 7.36 -13.98
CA GLN A 304 -1.53 8.07 -13.00
C GLN A 304 -0.81 8.22 -11.65
N PRO A 305 -0.86 9.40 -10.99
CA PRO A 305 -0.35 9.56 -9.63
C PRO A 305 -1.37 9.04 -8.62
N THR A 306 -0.90 8.55 -7.47
CA THR A 306 -1.77 8.07 -6.39
C THR A 306 -1.34 8.56 -5.01
N PHE A 307 -2.34 8.88 -4.18
CA PHE A 307 -2.13 9.17 -2.76
C PHE A 307 -2.00 7.91 -1.90
N ILE A 308 -2.20 6.74 -2.49
CA ILE A 308 -2.13 5.45 -1.81
C ILE A 308 -0.67 4.98 -1.82
N GLY A 309 -0.21 4.39 -0.72
CA GLY A 309 1.10 3.76 -0.66
C GLY A 309 1.06 2.44 -1.44
N SER A 310 2.24 1.94 -1.79
CA SER A 310 2.43 0.56 -2.21
C SER A 310 3.84 0.16 -1.80
N ASP A 311 4.16 -1.12 -1.86
CA ASP A 311 5.53 -1.61 -1.68
C ASP A 311 6.55 -0.94 -2.60
N THR A 312 6.12 -0.36 -3.73
CA THR A 312 7.00 0.45 -4.60
C THR A 312 7.64 1.61 -3.84
N SER A 313 6.93 2.19 -2.86
CA SER A 313 7.48 3.22 -1.99
C SER A 313 8.62 2.70 -1.10
N GLY A 314 8.52 1.45 -0.63
CA GLY A 314 9.58 0.79 0.16
C GLY A 314 10.77 0.35 -0.70
N PHE A 315 10.53 -0.08 -1.94
CA PHE A 315 11.58 -0.54 -2.85
C PHE A 315 12.35 0.57 -3.55
N ARG A 316 11.70 1.69 -3.94
CA ARG A 316 12.34 2.72 -4.78
C ARG A 316 13.58 3.42 -4.25
N PRO A 317 13.89 3.44 -2.94
CA PRO A 317 15.22 3.86 -2.49
C PRO A 317 16.37 3.04 -3.09
N THR A 318 16.15 1.80 -3.53
CA THR A 318 17.20 0.89 -4.02
C THR A 318 16.89 0.18 -5.34
N ILE A 319 15.61 0.06 -5.73
CA ILE A 319 15.14 -0.65 -6.93
C ILE A 319 14.33 0.31 -7.80
N ASN A 320 14.60 0.38 -9.10
CA ASN A 320 13.74 1.09 -10.06
C ASN A 320 12.46 0.27 -10.30
N ALA A 321 11.59 0.26 -9.30
CA ALA A 321 10.29 -0.40 -9.35
C ALA A 321 9.21 0.57 -9.83
N PHE A 322 8.23 0.05 -10.57
CA PHE A 322 6.96 0.73 -10.76
C PHE A 322 5.81 -0.18 -10.34
N THR A 323 4.72 0.45 -9.88
CA THR A 323 3.47 -0.25 -9.60
C THR A 323 2.65 -0.37 -10.88
N LEU A 324 2.16 -1.57 -11.16
CA LEU A 324 1.25 -1.88 -12.25
C LEU A 324 -0.10 -2.29 -11.66
N SER A 325 -1.12 -1.47 -11.90
CA SER A 325 -2.45 -1.70 -11.37
C SER A 325 -3.03 -3.04 -11.83
N THR A 326 -3.59 -3.77 -10.88
CA THR A 326 -4.21 -5.08 -11.10
C THR A 326 -5.67 -4.99 -11.55
N GLY A 327 -6.31 -3.82 -11.41
CA GLY A 327 -7.73 -3.65 -11.73
C GLY A 327 -8.67 -4.14 -10.63
N VAL A 328 -8.18 -4.30 -9.41
CA VAL A 328 -9.04 -4.34 -8.22
C VAL A 328 -9.68 -2.96 -8.07
N MET A 329 -10.97 -2.91 -7.78
CA MET A 329 -11.72 -1.67 -7.67
C MET A 329 -12.49 -1.65 -6.35
N ASN A 330 -12.63 -0.47 -5.75
CA ASN A 330 -13.30 -0.26 -4.46
C ASN A 330 -12.66 -1.08 -3.32
N GLU A 331 -11.33 -1.15 -3.29
CA GLU A 331 -10.57 -1.80 -2.24
C GLU A 331 -10.99 -1.31 -0.84
N HIS A 332 -10.84 -2.18 0.15
CA HIS A 332 -11.16 -1.92 1.56
C HIS A 332 -12.65 -1.65 1.83
N SER A 333 -13.53 -2.02 0.89
CA SER A 333 -14.97 -1.84 1.00
C SER A 333 -15.73 -3.13 0.68
N VAL A 334 -17.00 -3.19 1.10
CA VAL A 334 -17.91 -4.31 0.75
C VAL A 334 -18.31 -4.32 -0.74
N GLU A 335 -17.92 -3.28 -1.49
CA GLU A 335 -18.16 -3.16 -2.93
C GLU A 335 -16.92 -3.56 -3.75
N GLU A 336 -15.89 -4.14 -3.11
CA GLU A 336 -14.66 -4.57 -3.76
C GLU A 336 -14.93 -5.64 -4.83
N TYR A 337 -14.33 -5.46 -6.00
CA TYR A 337 -14.40 -6.41 -7.10
C TYR A 337 -13.14 -6.42 -7.96
N VAL A 338 -12.94 -7.52 -8.68
CA VAL A 338 -11.84 -7.66 -9.65
C VAL A 338 -12.29 -8.43 -10.89
N ALA A 339 -12.02 -7.88 -12.07
CA ALA A 339 -12.29 -8.54 -13.34
C ALA A 339 -11.15 -9.49 -13.70
N LEU A 340 -11.47 -10.70 -14.16
CA LEU A 340 -10.48 -11.76 -14.38
C LEU A 340 -9.77 -11.66 -15.73
N GLU A 341 -10.46 -11.19 -16.77
CA GLU A 341 -9.85 -11.03 -18.11
C GLU A 341 -8.69 -10.02 -18.12
N PRO A 342 -8.77 -8.86 -17.45
CA PRO A 342 -7.63 -7.97 -17.34
C PRO A 342 -6.43 -8.57 -16.60
N LEU A 343 -6.63 -9.37 -15.55
CA LEU A 343 -5.54 -10.09 -14.87
C LEU A 343 -4.83 -11.05 -15.83
N GLU A 344 -5.59 -11.81 -16.62
CA GLU A 344 -5.03 -12.66 -17.68
C GLU A 344 -4.21 -11.86 -18.69
N GLN A 345 -4.68 -10.67 -19.08
CA GLN A 345 -3.92 -9.79 -19.98
C GLN A 345 -2.60 -9.32 -19.35
N LEU A 346 -2.58 -9.04 -18.03
CA LEU A 346 -1.37 -8.67 -17.28
C LEU A 346 -0.35 -9.82 -17.20
N VAL A 347 -0.82 -11.07 -17.10
CA VAL A 347 0.07 -12.25 -17.22
C VAL A 347 0.71 -12.30 -18.60
N GLN A 348 -0.08 -12.12 -19.67
CA GLN A 348 0.44 -12.12 -21.06
C GLN A 348 1.44 -10.97 -21.30
N ASP A 349 1.14 -9.80 -20.75
CA ASP A 349 2.03 -8.64 -20.70
C ASP A 349 3.39 -8.97 -20.10
N THR A 350 3.36 -9.58 -18.92
CA THR A 350 4.55 -9.90 -18.15
C THR A 350 5.40 -10.94 -18.89
N LEU A 351 4.75 -11.95 -19.49
CA LEU A 351 5.44 -12.95 -20.31
C LEU A 351 6.09 -12.35 -21.56
N GLU A 352 5.46 -11.38 -22.22
CA GLU A 352 6.07 -10.70 -23.37
C GLU A 352 7.19 -9.75 -22.93
N LEU A 353 7.03 -9.07 -21.79
CA LEU A 353 8.08 -8.26 -21.19
C LEU A 353 9.35 -9.08 -20.94
N PHE A 354 9.23 -10.30 -20.42
CA PHE A 354 10.37 -11.19 -20.20
C PHE A 354 11.16 -11.53 -21.46
N LYS A 355 10.52 -11.56 -22.63
CA LYS A 355 11.21 -11.82 -23.91
C LYS A 355 12.00 -10.61 -24.39
N LEU A 356 11.55 -9.41 -24.03
CA LEU A 356 12.11 -8.14 -24.49
C LEU A 356 13.12 -7.53 -23.50
N TRP A 357 13.14 -8.00 -22.25
CA TRP A 357 14.02 -7.55 -21.17
C TRP A 357 15.40 -8.21 -21.22
#